data_AF-A0A3B9PS98-F1
#
_entry.id   AF-A0A3B9PS98-F1
#
_cell.length_a   1.000
_cell.length_b   1.000
_cell.length_c   1.000
_cell.angle_alpha   90.00
_cell.angle_beta   90.00
_cell.angle_gamma   90.00
#
_symmetry.space_group_name_H-M   'P 1'
#
loop_
_entity.id
_entity.type
_entity.pdbx_description
1 polymer ?
#
loop_
_entity_poly.entity_id
_entity_poly.type
_entity_poly.pdbx_seq_one_letter_code
_entity_poly.pdbx_strand_id
1 'polypeptide(L)'
;VVNYPGWQNFIIISICLAFSAFYELIEWWAALLIGEDADAFLGTQGYVWDTQSDMWLALIGAFCCVFLLCKSHDRQLKSLLS
;
A
#
# COMPACT_ATOMS: atom_id res chain seq x y z
N VAL A 1 19.08 -20.63 -3.84
CA VAL A 1 19.16 -19.27 -3.27
C VAL A 1 18.49 -18.34 -4.24
N VAL A 2 17.32 -17.79 -3.88
CA VAL A 2 16.53 -16.92 -4.77
C VAL A 2 17.31 -15.62 -5.03
N ASN A 3 17.33 -15.14 -6.29
CA ASN A 3 18.09 -13.95 -6.68
C ASN A 3 17.60 -12.71 -5.89
N TYR A 4 18.53 -12.06 -5.19
CA TYR A 4 18.29 -11.33 -3.94
C TYR A 4 17.48 -10.02 -4.01
N PRO A 5 17.52 -9.17 -5.07
CA PRO A 5 16.79 -7.90 -5.05
C PRO A 5 15.40 -7.94 -5.70
N GLY A 6 15.26 -8.60 -6.85
CA GLY A 6 14.04 -8.51 -7.66
C GLY A 6 12.81 -9.12 -6.99
N TRP A 7 12.99 -10.29 -6.38
CA TRP A 7 11.90 -11.01 -5.71
C TRP A 7 11.45 -10.31 -4.42
N GLN A 8 12.40 -9.77 -3.64
CA GLN A 8 12.10 -9.00 -2.44
C GLN A 8 11.29 -7.73 -2.78
N ASN A 9 11.74 -6.97 -3.78
CA ASN A 9 11.05 -5.75 -4.21
C ASN A 9 9.63 -6.04 -4.69
N PHE A 10 9.46 -7.13 -5.46
CA PHE A 10 8.13 -7.58 -5.90
C PHE A 10 7.21 -7.86 -4.72
N ILE A 11 7.67 -8.63 -3.73
CA ILE A 11 6.88 -8.96 -2.54
C ILE A 11 6.50 -7.69 -1.75
N ILE A 12 7.44 -6.77 -1.53
CA ILE A 12 7.17 -5.52 -0.81
C ILE A 12 6.04 -4.75 -1.51
N ILE A 13 6.16 -4.55 -2.82
CA ILE A 13 5.15 -3.81 -3.61
C ILE A 13 3.80 -4.52 -3.60
N SER A 14 3.79 -5.85 -3.78
CA SER A 14 2.56 -6.65 -3.74
C SER A 14 1.86 -6.58 -2.37
N ILE A 15 2.62 -6.64 -1.28
CA ILE A 15 2.08 -6.54 0.07
C ILE A 15 1.48 -5.14 0.31
N CYS A 16 2.18 -4.08 -0.05
CA CYS A 16 1.66 -2.71 0.08
C CYS A 16 0.32 -2.54 -0.66
N LEU A 17 0.24 -3.01 -1.90
CA LEU A 17 -1.00 -2.95 -2.69
C LEU A 17 -2.10 -3.83 -2.07
N ALA A 18 -1.77 -5.04 -1.61
CA ALA A 18 -2.74 -5.95 -1.01
C ALA A 18 -3.34 -5.37 0.28
N PHE A 19 -2.54 -4.69 1.11
CA PHE A 19 -3.05 -4.02 2.31
C PHE A 19 -3.98 -2.86 1.98
N SER A 20 -3.64 -2.03 0.99
CA SER A 20 -4.53 -0.96 0.53
C SER A 20 -5.84 -1.54 -0.01
N ALA A 21 -5.78 -2.50 -0.93
CA ALA A 21 -6.97 -3.15 -1.48
C ALA A 21 -7.81 -3.85 -0.39
N PHE A 22 -7.18 -4.44 0.63
CA PHE A 22 -7.89 -5.07 1.74
C PHE A 22 -8.64 -4.05 2.60
N TYR A 23 -8.06 -2.87 2.84
CA TYR A 23 -8.73 -1.79 3.54
C TYR A 23 -9.97 -1.31 2.77
N GLU A 24 -9.86 -1.12 1.46
CA GLU A 24 -11.01 -0.79 0.59
C GLU A 24 -12.13 -1.84 0.64
N LEU A 25 -11.79 -3.13 0.72
CA LEU A 25 -12.78 -4.20 0.87
C LEU A 25 -13.50 -4.13 2.21
N ILE A 26 -12.81 -3.71 3.28
CA ILE A 26 -13.44 -3.48 4.59
C ILE A 26 -14.42 -2.32 4.50
N GLU A 27 -14.04 -1.22 3.83
CA GLU A 27 -14.95 -0.07 3.63
C GLU A 27 -16.17 -0.46 2.81
N TRP A 28 -16.00 -1.25 1.75
CA TRP A 28 -17.12 -1.78 0.96
C TRP A 28 -18.05 -2.66 1.80
N TRP A 29 -17.51 -3.56 2.62
CA TRP A 29 -18.33 -4.37 3.53
C TRP A 29 -19.06 -3.54 4.58
N ALA A 30 -18.40 -2.53 5.15
CA ALA A 30 -19.01 -1.64 6.12
C ALA A 30 -20.13 -0.80 5.48
N ALA A 31 -19.96 -0.34 4.23
CA ALA A 31 -21.01 0.37 3.48
C ALA A 31 -22.26 -0.50 3.30
N LEU A 32 -22.08 -1.80 2.96
CA LEU A 32 -23.19 -2.74 2.81
C LEU A 32 -23.93 -3.02 4.13
N LEU A 33 -23.25 -2.93 5.28
CA LEU A 33 -23.84 -3.22 6.60
C LEU A 33 -24.57 -2.02 7.21
N ILE A 34 -24.14 -0.79 6.92
CA ILE A 34 -24.64 0.43 7.59
C ILE A 34 -25.77 1.13 6.80
N GLY A 35 -25.78 1.08 5.46
CA GLY A 35 -26.77 1.78 4.62
C GLY A 35 -26.38 3.23 4.24
N GLU A 36 -27.30 3.99 3.64
CA GLU A 36 -27.09 5.33 3.00
C GLU A 36 -26.38 6.40 3.86
N ASP A 37 -26.32 6.26 5.19
CA ASP A 37 -25.63 7.22 6.09
C ASP A 37 -24.11 6.95 6.25
N ALA A 38 -23.55 5.97 5.53
CA ALA A 38 -22.15 5.57 5.69
C ALA A 38 -21.14 6.50 4.98
N ASP A 39 -21.57 7.30 4.00
CA ASP A 39 -20.70 8.19 3.21
C ASP A 39 -19.97 9.26 4.04
N ALA A 40 -20.51 9.60 5.22
CA ALA A 40 -19.91 10.58 6.14
C ALA A 40 -19.05 9.95 7.25
N PHE A 41 -19.10 8.62 7.41
CA PHE A 41 -18.44 7.89 8.49
C PHE A 41 -17.36 6.90 8.00
N LEU A 42 -17.47 6.43 6.76
CA LEU A 42 -16.41 5.70 6.06
C LEU A 42 -15.39 6.70 5.52
N GLY A 43 -14.12 6.32 5.43
CA GLY A 43 -13.02 7.20 4.98
C GLY A 43 -13.14 7.70 3.53
N THR A 44 -14.29 7.48 2.90
CA THR A 44 -14.57 7.80 1.51
C THR A 44 -14.51 9.31 1.27
N GLN A 45 -13.71 9.72 0.30
CA GLN A 45 -13.60 11.11 -0.15
C GLN A 45 -14.80 11.57 -1.00
N GLY A 46 -15.85 10.74 -1.10
CA GLY A 46 -17.13 11.10 -1.71
C GLY A 46 -17.14 11.13 -3.24
N TYR A 47 -16.19 10.45 -3.91
CA TYR A 47 -16.18 10.34 -5.37
C TYR A 47 -15.94 8.91 -5.86
N VAL A 48 -16.38 8.62 -7.09
CA VAL A 48 -16.46 7.25 -7.66
C VAL A 48 -15.10 6.53 -7.76
N TRP A 49 -14.01 7.30 -7.86
CA TRP A 49 -12.66 6.76 -8.10
C TRP A 49 -11.80 6.67 -6.84
N ASP A 50 -12.39 6.89 -5.66
CA ASP A 50 -11.64 7.01 -4.41
C ASP A 50 -10.79 5.77 -4.13
N THR A 51 -11.44 4.61 -4.07
CA THR A 51 -10.80 3.30 -3.85
C THR A 51 -9.67 3.01 -4.86
N GLN A 52 -9.88 3.38 -6.12
CA GLN A 52 -8.88 3.17 -7.18
C GLN A 52 -7.69 4.11 -7.04
N SER A 53 -7.95 5.35 -6.68
CA SER A 53 -6.92 6.37 -6.48
C SER A 53 -6.06 6.05 -5.27
N ASP A 54 -6.64 5.52 -4.19
CA ASP A 54 -5.92 5.12 -2.99
C ASP A 54 -5.00 3.93 -3.26
N MET A 55 -5.50 2.90 -3.92
CA MET A 55 -4.68 1.77 -4.38
C MET A 55 -3.55 2.21 -5.31
N TRP A 56 -3.83 3.16 -6.21
CA TRP A 56 -2.83 3.68 -7.15
C TRP A 56 -1.74 4.50 -6.44
N LEU A 57 -2.12 5.35 -5.48
CA LEU A 57 -1.19 6.13 -4.67
C LEU A 57 -0.35 5.22 -3.77
N ALA A 58 -0.95 4.18 -3.17
CA ALA A 58 -0.23 3.17 -2.40
C ALA A 58 0.82 2.44 -3.25
N LEU A 59 0.45 2.08 -4.50
CA LEU A 59 1.36 1.44 -5.44
C LEU A 59 2.53 2.37 -5.80
N ILE A 60 2.26 3.62 -6.21
CA ILE A 60 3.29 4.61 -6.52
C ILE A 60 4.20 4.84 -5.31
N GLY A 61 3.63 4.99 -4.11
CA GLY A 61 4.36 5.18 -2.87
C GLY A 61 5.32 4.03 -2.58
N ALA A 62 4.87 2.78 -2.77
CA ALA A 62 5.70 1.59 -2.62
C ALA A 62 6.85 1.55 -3.63
N PHE A 63 6.58 1.86 -4.90
CA PHE A 63 7.61 2.00 -5.92
C PHE A 63 8.62 3.10 -5.52
N CYS A 64 8.16 4.31 -5.21
CA CYS A 64 9.03 5.41 -4.81
C CYS A 64 9.91 5.04 -3.61
N CYS A 65 9.36 4.40 -2.57
CA CYS A 65 10.14 3.97 -1.41
C CYS A 65 11.24 2.98 -1.78
N VAL A 66 10.90 1.93 -2.55
CA VAL A 66 11.88 0.92 -2.97
C VAL A 66 12.98 1.54 -3.83
N PHE A 67 12.65 2.41 -4.79
CA PHE A 67 13.65 2.98 -5.70
C PHE A 67 14.50 4.09 -5.06
N LEU A 68 13.92 4.92 -4.19
CA LEU A 68 14.61 6.05 -3.58
C LEU A 68 15.36 5.66 -2.30
N LEU A 69 14.77 4.82 -1.44
CA LEU A 69 15.30 4.54 -0.11
C LEU A 69 16.17 3.30 -0.03
N CYS A 70 16.09 2.37 -1.00
CA CYS A 70 16.86 1.11 -0.98
C CYS A 70 18.36 1.34 -0.72
N LYS A 71 19.00 2.27 -1.42
CA LYS A 71 20.42 2.59 -1.21
C LYS A 71 20.73 3.15 0.18
N SER A 72 19.81 3.91 0.76
CA SER A 72 19.96 4.47 2.11
C SER A 72 19.82 3.37 3.16
N HIS A 73 18.80 2.52 3.03
CA HIS A 73 18.57 1.38 3.92
C HIS A 73 19.75 0.40 3.89
N ASP A 74 20.27 0.07 2.71
CA ASP A 74 21.43 -0.82 2.58
C ASP A 74 22.68 -0.25 3.27
N ARG A 75 22.88 1.08 3.22
CA ARG A 75 23.99 1.75 3.92
C ARG A 75 23.80 1.69 5.43
N GLN A 76 22.59 1.95 5.92
CA GLN A 76 22.26 1.89 7.35
C GLN A 76 22.44 0.47 7.90
N LEU A 77 21.94 -0.54 7.18
CA LEU A 77 22.11 -1.95 7.55
C LEU A 77 23.59 -2.36 7.61
N LYS A 78 24.40 -1.96 6.62
CA LYS A 78 25.84 -2.22 6.64
C LYS A 78 26.54 -1.57 7.83
N SER A 79 26.17 -0.33 8.17
CA SER A 79 26.75 0.38 9.31
C SER A 79 26.38 -0.22 10.67
N LEU A 80 25.23 -0.91 10.78
CA LEU A 80 24.81 -1.59 12.01
C LEU A 80 25.45 -2.97 12.17
N LEU A 81 25.82 -3.60 11.05
CA LEU A 81 26.43 -4.93 11.02
C LEU A 81 27.97 -4.90 11.02
N SER A 82 28.59 -3.74 10.80
CA SER A 82 30.04 -3.49 10.90
C SER A 82 30.44 -3.07 12.31
#